data_AF-A0A947Z842-F1
#
_entry.id   AF-A0A947Z842-F1
#
_cell.length_a   1.000
_cell.length_b   1.000
_cell.length_c   1.000
_cell.angle_alpha   90.00
_cell.angle_beta   90.00
_cell.angle_gamma   90.00
#
_symmetry.space_group_name_H-M   'P 1'
#
loop_
_entity.id
_entity.type
_entity.pdbx_description
1 polymer ?
#
loop_
_entity_poly.entity_id
_entity_poly.type
_entity_poly.pdbx_seq_one_letter_code
_entity_poly.pdbx_strand_id
1 'polypeptide(L)'
;MKNLQFLALAILLLGCDSGSDKDPYFHGDPDPVDPDCTSVRLTAYNASSGGWCEYDRTSTVLPDFVRSGMTLAIAEPWNGGSYEGEPGEACGECWEIDTIYETQTVMVHDLCPIEGNPLCSGWYFHFDLASEAAAALGGGGLDAAVARRVPCPVTGNIHVQVNDWNQWGYVRVAFINHTIPVRTAEVQFTSLGTWHPMERSGGAWHLLDHPSPAAQDAILFRITSARGETVISENPVPLMDPGKFFDTGVQFVDTGEAATGECLFYPPADVYHDSWGGIDQVKWQPNPWGDATVSETSSDCYDGSASCLAVRNMEQWGGMHIYYRQEFPPSTFTALSFWIRAVSGSGTLTVALSRDGERCTEHDIAVDNEWTQVSLDPAVDCAGFPFINGITFSNTSPEFPFNLDEIHFDLP
;
A
#
# COMPACT_ATOMS: atom_id res chain seq x y z
N MET A 1 17.86 44.46 -65.38
CA MET A 1 18.68 45.28 -64.47
C MET A 1 17.80 45.82 -63.35
N LYS A 2 17.81 45.15 -62.19
CA LYS A 2 17.75 45.72 -60.83
C LYS A 2 17.65 44.54 -59.85
N ASN A 3 18.70 44.41 -59.04
CA ASN A 3 18.87 43.41 -58.01
C ASN A 3 17.88 43.64 -56.88
N LEU A 4 17.22 42.58 -56.41
CA LEU A 4 16.59 42.54 -55.09
C LEU A 4 17.34 41.52 -54.25
N GLN A 5 18.11 42.03 -53.28
CA GLN A 5 18.73 41.24 -52.21
C GLN A 5 17.62 40.77 -51.26
N PHE A 6 17.50 39.45 -51.07
CA PHE A 6 16.74 38.89 -49.96
C PHE A 6 17.58 38.97 -48.69
N LEU A 7 17.14 39.81 -47.76
CA LEU A 7 17.65 39.90 -46.39
C LEU A 7 17.00 38.75 -45.59
N ALA A 8 17.81 37.76 -45.19
CA ALA A 8 17.36 36.71 -44.29
C ALA A 8 17.19 37.30 -42.89
N LEU A 9 15.93 37.46 -42.46
CA LEU A 9 15.57 37.81 -41.10
C LEU A 9 15.57 36.52 -40.27
N ALA A 10 16.64 36.30 -39.50
CA ALA A 10 16.69 35.24 -38.51
C ALA A 10 15.73 35.61 -37.36
N ILE A 11 14.53 35.01 -37.38
CA ILE A 11 13.62 35.03 -36.23
C ILE A 11 14.18 34.03 -35.23
N LEU A 12 14.78 34.54 -34.16
CA LEU A 12 15.01 33.82 -32.92
C LEU A 12 13.63 33.41 -32.38
N LEU A 13 13.26 32.15 -32.62
CA LEU A 13 12.22 31.47 -31.84
C LEU A 13 12.76 31.32 -30.42
N LEU A 14 12.44 32.30 -29.58
CA LEU A 14 12.37 32.10 -28.14
C LEU A 14 11.29 31.03 -27.94
N GLY A 15 11.74 29.80 -27.69
CA GLY A 15 10.86 28.75 -27.19
C GLY A 15 10.21 29.27 -25.92
N CYS A 16 8.89 29.40 -25.95
CA CYS A 16 8.11 29.40 -24.74
C CYS A 16 8.32 28.02 -24.12
N ASP A 17 9.25 27.95 -23.18
CA ASP A 17 9.32 26.89 -22.19
C ASP A 17 8.01 26.99 -21.42
N SER A 18 7.00 26.23 -21.87
CA SER A 18 5.80 26.00 -21.10
C SER A 18 6.26 25.23 -19.88
N GLY A 19 6.52 25.96 -18.80
CA GLY A 19 6.81 25.40 -17.50
C GLY A 19 5.79 24.31 -17.22
N SER A 20 6.22 23.06 -17.35
CA SER A 20 5.60 21.96 -16.65
C SER A 20 5.75 22.36 -15.19
N ASP A 21 4.64 22.72 -14.55
CA ASP A 21 4.52 22.59 -13.11
C ASP A 21 5.02 21.19 -12.78
N LYS A 22 6.27 21.10 -12.34
CA LYS A 22 6.79 19.89 -11.72
C LYS A 22 5.99 19.79 -10.45
N ASP A 23 5.00 18.92 -10.48
CA ASP A 23 4.22 18.57 -9.31
C ASP A 23 5.23 18.28 -8.18
N PRO A 24 5.27 19.08 -7.11
CA PRO A 24 6.31 18.98 -6.08
C PRO A 24 6.26 17.67 -5.29
N TYR A 25 5.35 16.76 -5.66
CA TYR A 25 5.09 15.50 -4.97
C TYR A 25 5.75 14.27 -5.60
N PHE A 26 6.31 14.34 -6.82
CA PHE A 26 6.94 13.17 -7.46
C PHE A 26 8.44 13.38 -7.68
N HIS A 27 9.27 12.90 -6.75
CA HIS A 27 10.73 13.09 -6.81
C HIS A 27 11.56 11.80 -6.76
N GLY A 28 10.98 10.62 -7.02
CA GLY A 28 11.77 9.43 -7.32
C GLY A 28 10.95 8.20 -7.69
N ASP A 29 11.68 7.15 -8.03
CA ASP A 29 11.11 5.86 -8.43
C ASP A 29 10.46 5.18 -7.22
N PRO A 30 9.30 4.50 -7.39
CA PRO A 30 8.64 3.78 -6.31
C PRO A 30 9.56 2.70 -5.74
N ASP A 31 9.43 2.42 -4.44
CA ASP A 31 10.18 1.34 -3.81
C ASP A 31 9.85 -0.01 -4.48
N PRO A 32 10.86 -0.88 -4.71
CA PRO A 32 10.61 -2.20 -5.23
C PRO A 32 9.74 -2.98 -4.25
N VAL A 33 8.72 -3.65 -4.78
CA VAL A 33 7.81 -4.48 -3.99
C VAL A 33 8.38 -5.90 -3.91
N ASP A 34 8.67 -6.36 -2.69
CA ASP A 34 8.94 -7.78 -2.46
C ASP A 34 7.60 -8.56 -2.55
N PRO A 35 7.41 -9.43 -3.55
CA PRO A 35 6.17 -10.16 -3.70
C PRO A 35 5.96 -11.23 -2.63
N ASP A 36 7.01 -11.63 -1.91
CA ASP A 36 6.93 -12.70 -0.89
C ASP A 36 6.52 -12.14 0.48
N CYS A 37 6.96 -10.92 0.82
CA CYS A 37 6.42 -10.15 1.93
C CYS A 37 6.90 -8.69 1.87
N THR A 38 5.99 -7.75 1.62
CA THR A 38 6.28 -6.32 1.64
C THR A 38 5.45 -5.61 2.69
N SER A 39 6.04 -4.61 3.33
CA SER A 39 5.29 -3.67 4.13
C SER A 39 4.44 -2.75 3.24
N VAL A 40 3.20 -2.44 3.65
CA VAL A 40 2.22 -1.71 2.85
C VAL A 40 1.44 -0.72 3.71
N ARG A 41 1.09 0.44 3.12
CA ARG A 41 0.19 1.43 3.72
C ARG A 41 -1.24 1.21 3.26
N LEU A 42 -2.20 1.20 4.19
CA LEU A 42 -3.61 0.96 3.93
C LEU A 42 -4.45 2.22 4.17
N THR A 43 -5.24 2.63 3.18
CA THR A 43 -6.39 3.54 3.35
C THR A 43 -7.68 2.83 2.95
N ALA A 44 -8.80 3.54 2.98
CA ALA A 44 -10.07 3.00 2.52
C ALA A 44 -10.88 4.00 1.67
N TYR A 45 -11.65 3.44 0.74
CA TYR A 45 -12.58 4.17 -0.11
C TYR A 45 -13.91 3.40 -0.27
N ASN A 46 -14.95 4.16 -0.65
CA ASN A 46 -16.24 3.56 -0.99
C ASN A 46 -16.21 3.07 -2.43
N ALA A 47 -15.83 1.80 -2.61
CA ALA A 47 -15.77 1.15 -3.91
C ALA A 47 -17.14 1.07 -4.59
N SER A 48 -17.16 1.38 -5.89
CA SER A 48 -18.36 1.20 -6.72
C SER A 48 -18.44 -0.25 -7.23
N SER A 49 -19.53 -0.61 -7.93
CA SER A 49 -19.60 -1.94 -8.56
C SER A 49 -18.60 -2.07 -9.70
N GLY A 50 -18.43 -1.01 -10.50
CA GLY A 50 -17.37 -0.91 -11.50
C GLY A 50 -16.09 -0.30 -10.93
N GLY A 51 -14.99 -0.46 -11.66
CA GLY A 51 -13.70 0.14 -11.35
C GLY A 51 -12.87 0.27 -12.60
N TRP A 52 -11.65 0.76 -12.46
CA TRP A 52 -10.68 0.87 -13.55
C TRP A 52 -10.38 -0.47 -14.23
N CYS A 53 -10.60 -1.61 -13.55
CA CYS A 53 -10.51 -2.95 -14.16
C CYS A 53 -11.69 -3.32 -15.08
N GLU A 54 -12.67 -2.44 -15.24
CA GLU A 54 -13.78 -2.53 -16.20
C GLU A 54 -14.71 -3.75 -16.07
N TYR A 55 -14.71 -4.40 -14.90
CA TYR A 55 -15.71 -5.43 -14.57
C TYR A 55 -16.45 -5.10 -13.28
N ASP A 56 -17.67 -5.63 -13.17
CA ASP A 56 -18.49 -5.49 -11.97
C ASP A 56 -17.99 -6.44 -10.87
N ARG A 57 -17.51 -5.91 -9.74
CA ARG A 57 -17.01 -6.71 -8.61
C ARG A 57 -18.07 -7.59 -7.95
N THR A 58 -19.36 -7.33 -8.22
CA THR A 58 -20.49 -8.13 -7.73
C THR A 58 -20.91 -9.24 -8.70
N SER A 59 -20.24 -9.35 -9.86
CA SER A 59 -20.57 -10.34 -10.88
C SER A 59 -20.54 -11.77 -10.33
N THR A 60 -21.56 -12.57 -10.70
CA THR A 60 -21.74 -13.95 -10.22
C THR A 60 -20.65 -14.92 -10.68
N VAL A 61 -19.75 -14.46 -11.54
CA VAL A 61 -18.62 -15.25 -12.02
C VAL A 61 -17.34 -15.04 -11.20
N LEU A 62 -17.30 -13.98 -10.39
CA LEU A 62 -16.20 -13.75 -9.46
C LEU A 62 -16.38 -14.60 -8.19
N PRO A 63 -15.29 -14.91 -7.48
CA PRO A 63 -15.35 -15.63 -6.21
C PRO A 63 -16.19 -14.91 -5.15
N ASP A 64 -16.71 -15.66 -4.18
CA ASP A 64 -17.56 -15.13 -3.12
C ASP A 64 -16.89 -13.99 -2.33
N PHE A 65 -15.59 -14.09 -2.03
CA PHE A 65 -14.88 -13.07 -1.26
C PHE A 65 -14.81 -11.72 -2.00
N VAL A 66 -14.60 -11.75 -3.33
CA VAL A 66 -14.61 -10.54 -4.17
C VAL A 66 -15.99 -9.92 -4.16
N ARG A 67 -17.05 -10.74 -4.31
CA ARG A 67 -18.44 -10.29 -4.26
C ARG A 67 -18.86 -9.74 -2.90
N SER A 68 -18.24 -10.20 -1.81
CA SER A 68 -18.43 -9.64 -0.47
C SER A 68 -17.64 -8.36 -0.22
N GLY A 69 -16.98 -7.82 -1.25
CA GLY A 69 -16.28 -6.54 -1.21
C GLY A 69 -14.82 -6.62 -0.81
N MET A 70 -14.21 -7.80 -0.81
CA MET A 70 -12.77 -7.98 -0.56
C MET A 70 -11.95 -7.57 -1.80
N THR A 71 -12.01 -6.28 -2.10
CA THR A 71 -11.28 -5.65 -3.20
C THR A 71 -10.49 -4.44 -2.75
N LEU A 72 -9.54 -4.03 -3.57
CA LEU A 72 -8.75 -2.82 -3.36
C LEU A 72 -8.51 -2.07 -4.66
N ALA A 73 -8.15 -0.80 -4.52
CA ALA A 73 -7.57 0.03 -5.57
C ALA A 73 -6.05 0.04 -5.41
N ILE A 74 -5.33 -0.38 -6.45
CA ILE A 74 -3.86 -0.39 -6.47
C ILE A 74 -3.36 1.03 -6.73
N ALA A 75 -2.38 1.52 -5.97
CA ALA A 75 -1.79 2.83 -6.25
C ALA A 75 -1.12 2.85 -7.63
N GLU A 76 -1.29 3.96 -8.36
CA GLU A 76 -0.86 4.13 -9.75
C GLU A 76 0.60 3.73 -10.03
N PRO A 77 1.59 4.03 -9.16
CA PRO A 77 2.97 3.60 -9.38
C PRO A 77 3.16 2.08 -9.46
N TRP A 78 2.22 1.29 -8.92
CA TRP A 78 2.28 -0.19 -8.87
C TRP A 78 1.17 -0.86 -9.69
N ASN A 79 0.47 -0.13 -10.56
CA ASN A 79 -0.63 -0.69 -11.35
C ASN A 79 -0.18 -1.65 -12.49
N GLY A 80 1.13 -1.78 -12.71
CA GLY A 80 1.76 -2.87 -13.48
C GLY A 80 1.77 -4.21 -12.74
N GLY A 81 1.31 -4.24 -11.49
CA GLY A 81 1.22 -5.43 -10.65
C GLY A 81 2.57 -5.87 -10.09
N SER A 82 2.55 -6.90 -9.24
CA SER A 82 3.76 -7.45 -8.60
C SER A 82 4.74 -8.15 -9.55
N TYR A 83 4.35 -8.33 -10.80
CA TYR A 83 5.13 -9.04 -11.81
C TYR A 83 5.75 -8.08 -12.83
N GLU A 84 5.80 -6.79 -12.50
CA GLU A 84 6.46 -5.74 -13.30
C GLU A 84 5.93 -5.70 -14.74
N GLY A 85 4.60 -5.79 -14.87
CA GLY A 85 3.89 -5.72 -16.15
C GLY A 85 3.58 -4.29 -16.58
N GLU A 86 2.88 -4.18 -17.71
CA GLU A 86 2.35 -2.90 -18.18
C GLU A 86 1.17 -2.42 -17.31
N PRO A 87 0.92 -1.10 -17.20
CA PRO A 87 -0.20 -0.54 -16.44
C PRO A 87 -1.54 -1.20 -16.76
N GLY A 88 -2.15 -1.84 -15.77
CA GLY A 88 -3.40 -2.60 -15.90
C GLY A 88 -3.23 -4.09 -15.72
N GLU A 89 -1.99 -4.55 -15.63
CA GLU A 89 -1.74 -5.95 -15.30
C GLU A 89 -2.15 -6.31 -13.87
N ALA A 90 -2.12 -5.37 -12.93
CA ALA A 90 -2.59 -5.64 -11.57
C ALA A 90 -4.07 -6.06 -11.52
N CYS A 91 -4.88 -5.79 -12.55
CA CYS A 91 -6.30 -6.12 -12.52
C CYS A 91 -6.57 -7.62 -12.33
N GLY A 92 -7.33 -7.94 -11.28
CA GLY A 92 -7.62 -9.32 -10.89
C GLY A 92 -6.43 -10.02 -10.23
N GLU A 93 -5.36 -9.31 -9.86
CA GLU A 93 -4.31 -9.82 -8.97
C GLU A 93 -4.84 -9.92 -7.54
N CYS A 94 -4.36 -10.91 -6.78
CA CYS A 94 -4.71 -11.08 -5.38
C CYS A 94 -3.49 -10.93 -4.46
N TRP A 95 -3.77 -10.29 -3.32
CA TRP A 95 -2.82 -10.08 -2.24
C TRP A 95 -3.40 -10.68 -0.97
N GLU A 96 -2.57 -11.40 -0.22
CA GLU A 96 -2.85 -11.68 1.17
C GLU A 96 -2.29 -10.52 1.98
N ILE A 97 -3.15 -9.83 2.72
CA ILE A 97 -2.81 -8.69 3.56
C ILE A 97 -2.96 -9.13 5.00
N ASP A 98 -1.92 -8.92 5.79
CA ASP A 98 -1.92 -9.20 7.22
C ASP A 98 -1.85 -7.89 8.00
N THR A 99 -2.78 -7.71 8.92
CA THR A 99 -2.77 -6.64 9.92
C THR A 99 -2.65 -7.26 11.30
N ILE A 100 -2.54 -6.41 12.32
CA ILE A 100 -2.55 -6.90 13.71
C ILE A 100 -3.86 -7.56 14.12
N TYR A 101 -4.93 -7.36 13.35
CA TYR A 101 -6.25 -7.87 13.67
C TYR A 101 -6.58 -9.15 12.91
N GLU A 102 -6.21 -9.21 11.62
CA GLU A 102 -6.68 -10.27 10.74
C GLU A 102 -5.82 -10.38 9.48
N THR A 103 -5.81 -11.57 8.87
CA THR A 103 -5.25 -11.84 7.54
C THR A 103 -6.37 -12.04 6.53
N GLN A 104 -6.35 -11.34 5.39
CA GLN A 104 -7.36 -11.53 4.34
C GLN A 104 -6.75 -11.54 2.93
N THR A 105 -7.34 -12.32 2.03
CA THR A 105 -7.08 -12.22 0.60
C THR A 105 -7.98 -11.14 -0.03
N VAL A 106 -7.37 -10.22 -0.76
CA VAL A 106 -8.03 -9.07 -1.39
C VAL A 106 -7.65 -9.01 -2.88
N MET A 107 -8.62 -8.74 -3.75
CA MET A 107 -8.40 -8.66 -5.20
C MET A 107 -8.28 -7.21 -5.66
N VAL A 108 -7.30 -6.92 -6.53
CA VAL A 108 -7.21 -5.63 -7.23
C VAL A 108 -8.36 -5.51 -8.22
N HIS A 109 -9.22 -4.50 -8.00
CA HIS A 109 -10.40 -4.23 -8.81
C HIS A 109 -10.39 -2.82 -9.42
N ASP A 110 -9.62 -1.92 -8.82
CA ASP A 110 -9.63 -0.51 -9.19
C ASP A 110 -8.21 0.08 -9.16
N LEU A 111 -8.12 1.33 -9.57
CA LEU A 111 -6.90 2.13 -9.54
C LEU A 111 -7.06 3.22 -8.49
N CYS A 112 -6.06 3.40 -7.65
CA CYS A 112 -5.93 4.63 -6.88
C CYS A 112 -5.05 5.62 -7.66
N PRO A 113 -5.65 6.62 -8.36
CA PRO A 113 -4.90 7.55 -9.19
C PRO A 113 -4.14 8.56 -8.31
N ILE A 114 -3.03 9.07 -8.84
CA ILE A 114 -2.29 10.18 -8.21
C ILE A 114 -3.12 11.46 -8.24
N GLU A 115 -3.78 11.74 -9.36
CA GLU A 115 -4.58 12.94 -9.54
C GLU A 115 -5.73 12.98 -8.52
N GLY A 116 -5.68 13.97 -7.61
CA GLY A 116 -6.67 14.13 -6.55
C GLY A 116 -6.47 13.21 -5.34
N ASN A 117 -5.49 12.31 -5.34
CA ASN A 117 -5.14 11.47 -4.18
C ASN A 117 -3.61 11.36 -3.96
N PRO A 118 -3.00 12.34 -3.29
CA PRO A 118 -1.56 12.35 -3.01
C PRO A 118 -1.06 11.17 -2.17
N LEU A 119 -1.94 10.43 -1.48
CA LEU A 119 -1.54 9.23 -0.75
C LEU A 119 -1.16 8.08 -1.71
N CYS A 120 -1.62 8.15 -2.95
CA CYS A 120 -1.33 7.19 -4.01
C CYS A 120 -0.14 7.58 -4.90
N SER A 121 0.44 8.77 -4.68
CA SER A 121 1.65 9.27 -5.36
C SER A 121 2.94 9.08 -4.57
N GLY A 122 2.86 8.41 -3.43
CA GLY A 122 4.00 8.18 -2.55
C GLY A 122 5.01 7.18 -3.11
N TRP A 123 6.18 7.17 -2.48
CA TRP A 123 7.27 6.22 -2.75
C TRP A 123 7.00 4.85 -2.12
N TYR A 124 6.10 4.85 -1.15
CA TYR A 124 5.81 3.72 -0.30
C TYR A 124 4.59 2.94 -0.78
N PHE A 125 4.72 1.62 -0.87
CA PHE A 125 3.68 0.74 -1.40
C PHE A 125 2.34 0.93 -0.69
N HIS A 126 1.27 1.10 -1.47
CA HIS A 126 -0.01 1.56 -0.96
C HIS A 126 -1.21 0.84 -1.59
N PHE A 127 -2.14 0.42 -0.73
CA PHE A 127 -3.46 -0.07 -1.10
C PHE A 127 -4.56 0.83 -0.52
N ASP A 128 -5.51 1.20 -1.37
CA ASP A 128 -6.74 1.85 -0.95
C ASP A 128 -7.86 0.79 -0.94
N LEU A 129 -8.21 0.31 0.25
CA LEU A 129 -9.11 -0.83 0.42
C LEU A 129 -10.56 -0.42 0.19
N ALA A 130 -11.37 -1.30 -0.40
CA ALA A 130 -12.82 -1.12 -0.31
C ALA A 130 -13.25 -1.13 1.16
N SER A 131 -14.27 -0.34 1.52
CA SER A 131 -14.78 -0.24 2.90
C SER A 131 -15.06 -1.60 3.56
N GLU A 132 -15.52 -2.60 2.81
CA GLU A 132 -15.73 -3.95 3.34
C GLU A 132 -14.41 -4.67 3.67
N ALA A 133 -13.41 -4.58 2.79
CA ALA A 133 -12.08 -5.13 3.03
C ALA A 133 -11.38 -4.43 4.20
N ALA A 134 -11.48 -3.09 4.28
CA ALA A 134 -10.96 -2.29 5.38
C ALA A 134 -11.57 -2.72 6.73
N ALA A 135 -12.90 -2.89 6.77
CA ALA A 135 -13.58 -3.36 7.97
C ALA A 135 -13.18 -4.79 8.37
N ALA A 136 -13.02 -5.71 7.39
CA ALA A 136 -12.61 -7.08 7.65
C ALA A 136 -11.16 -7.18 8.16
N LEU A 137 -10.27 -6.34 7.66
CA LEU A 137 -8.86 -6.27 8.08
C LEU A 137 -8.64 -5.43 9.35
N GLY A 138 -9.66 -4.70 9.83
CA GLY A 138 -9.47 -3.69 10.88
C GLY A 138 -8.47 -2.60 10.49
N GLY A 139 -8.40 -2.27 9.20
CA GLY A 139 -7.44 -1.33 8.63
C GLY A 139 -8.10 -0.23 7.79
N GLY A 140 -7.28 0.48 6.99
CA GLY A 140 -7.74 1.51 6.06
C GLY A 140 -7.87 2.92 6.66
N GLY A 141 -7.46 3.09 7.92
CA GLY A 141 -7.39 4.37 8.62
C GLY A 141 -6.07 5.12 8.45
N LEU A 142 -5.32 4.91 7.36
CA LEU A 142 -3.90 5.24 7.20
C LEU A 142 -3.02 4.40 8.13
N ASP A 143 -3.07 3.10 7.87
CA ASP A 143 -2.54 2.02 8.69
C ASP A 143 -1.34 1.36 8.01
N ALA A 144 -0.46 0.72 8.76
CA ALA A 144 0.58 -0.15 8.23
C ALA A 144 0.11 -1.62 8.29
N ALA A 145 0.59 -2.41 7.35
CA ALA A 145 0.36 -3.83 7.25
C ALA A 145 1.56 -4.48 6.54
N VAL A 146 1.54 -5.80 6.41
CA VAL A 146 2.32 -6.49 5.39
C VAL A 146 1.40 -7.13 4.37
N ALA A 147 1.90 -7.28 3.15
CA ALA A 147 1.19 -7.95 2.09
C ALA A 147 2.14 -8.88 1.33
N ARG A 148 1.60 -10.02 0.91
CA ARG A 148 2.28 -10.91 -0.02
C ARG A 148 1.37 -11.25 -1.18
N ARG A 149 1.97 -11.43 -2.33
CA ARG A 149 1.25 -11.87 -3.52
C ARG A 149 0.80 -13.30 -3.35
N VAL A 150 -0.45 -13.56 -3.72
CA VAL A 150 -1.00 -14.93 -3.75
C VAL A 150 -1.72 -15.21 -5.07
N PRO A 151 -1.73 -16.46 -5.53
CA PRO A 151 -2.67 -16.88 -6.57
C PRO A 151 -4.10 -16.56 -6.11
N CYS A 152 -4.93 -16.04 -7.01
CA CYS A 152 -6.33 -15.76 -6.65
C CYS A 152 -7.09 -17.07 -6.40
N PRO A 153 -7.80 -17.22 -5.27
CA PRO A 153 -8.57 -18.42 -4.95
C PRO A 153 -9.89 -18.44 -5.75
N VAL A 154 -9.77 -18.58 -7.07
CA VAL A 154 -10.89 -18.64 -8.00
C VAL A 154 -11.40 -20.06 -8.18
N THR A 155 -12.69 -20.20 -8.50
CA THR A 155 -13.28 -21.46 -8.94
C THR A 155 -13.79 -21.33 -10.37
N GLY A 156 -13.54 -22.34 -11.19
CA GLY A 156 -13.96 -22.35 -12.58
C GLY A 156 -12.95 -21.67 -13.52
N ASN A 157 -13.43 -21.33 -14.71
CA ASN A 157 -12.60 -20.86 -15.80
C ASN A 157 -12.47 -19.34 -15.83
N ILE A 158 -11.49 -18.87 -16.58
CA ILE A 158 -11.39 -17.47 -16.99
C ILE A 158 -12.63 -17.13 -17.79
N HIS A 159 -13.25 -16.00 -17.48
CA HIS A 159 -14.35 -15.45 -18.24
C HIS A 159 -13.93 -14.18 -18.98
N VAL A 160 -14.62 -13.90 -20.07
CA VAL A 160 -14.46 -12.69 -20.86
C VAL A 160 -15.73 -11.85 -20.79
N GLN A 161 -15.59 -10.58 -20.45
CA GLN A 161 -16.62 -9.58 -20.65
C GLN A 161 -16.33 -8.80 -21.92
N VAL A 162 -17.27 -8.78 -22.88
CA VAL A 162 -17.15 -7.92 -24.06
C VAL A 162 -17.67 -6.54 -23.68
N ASN A 163 -16.78 -5.56 -23.54
CA ASN A 163 -17.12 -4.21 -23.10
C ASN A 163 -17.65 -3.37 -24.25
N ASP A 164 -17.02 -3.48 -25.42
CA ASP A 164 -17.40 -2.75 -26.63
C ASP A 164 -16.92 -3.49 -27.88
N TRP A 165 -17.61 -3.30 -29.00
CA TRP A 165 -17.13 -3.76 -30.31
C TRP A 165 -17.80 -3.00 -31.45
N ASN A 166 -17.17 -2.98 -32.62
CA ASN A 166 -17.82 -2.48 -33.84
C ASN A 166 -17.43 -3.24 -35.10
N GLN A 167 -18.19 -3.03 -36.17
CA GLN A 167 -17.97 -3.67 -37.47
C GLN A 167 -16.69 -3.20 -38.19
N TRP A 168 -15.92 -2.27 -37.63
CA TRP A 168 -14.64 -1.80 -38.19
C TRP A 168 -13.43 -2.49 -37.56
N GLY A 169 -13.65 -3.53 -36.77
CA GLY A 169 -12.58 -4.34 -36.18
C GLY A 169 -12.13 -3.89 -34.81
N TYR A 170 -12.85 -2.96 -34.17
CA TYR A 170 -12.64 -2.65 -32.75
C TYR A 170 -13.30 -3.70 -31.87
N VAL A 171 -12.57 -4.20 -30.89
CA VAL A 171 -13.07 -5.09 -29.83
C VAL A 171 -12.40 -4.67 -28.53
N ARG A 172 -13.18 -4.50 -27.47
CA ARG A 172 -12.69 -4.24 -26.10
C ARG A 172 -13.25 -5.29 -25.16
N VAL A 173 -12.39 -5.89 -24.35
CA VAL A 173 -12.78 -6.94 -23.39
C VAL A 173 -12.05 -6.82 -22.06
N ALA A 174 -12.65 -7.38 -21.01
CA ALA A 174 -11.98 -7.64 -19.74
C ALA A 174 -11.89 -9.16 -19.52
N PHE A 175 -10.73 -9.66 -19.10
CA PHE A 175 -10.55 -11.04 -18.62
C PHE A 175 -10.70 -11.04 -17.11
N ILE A 176 -11.50 -11.97 -16.58
CA ILE A 176 -11.81 -12.05 -15.16
C ILE A 176 -11.82 -13.50 -14.69
N ASN A 177 -11.84 -13.68 -13.36
CA ASN A 177 -11.81 -15.01 -12.73
C ASN A 177 -10.56 -15.83 -13.12
N HIS A 178 -9.42 -15.15 -13.31
CA HIS A 178 -8.12 -15.80 -13.56
C HIS A 178 -7.34 -15.97 -12.25
N THR A 179 -6.65 -17.11 -12.11
CA THR A 179 -5.82 -17.40 -10.92
C THR A 179 -4.58 -16.51 -10.86
N ILE A 180 -4.01 -16.19 -12.03
CA ILE A 180 -2.80 -15.38 -12.21
C ILE A 180 -3.13 -14.25 -13.18
N PRO A 181 -2.64 -13.01 -12.97
CA PRO A 181 -2.87 -11.89 -13.88
C PRO A 181 -2.50 -12.19 -15.33
N VAL A 182 -3.23 -11.60 -16.27
CA VAL A 182 -2.98 -11.74 -17.71
C VAL A 182 -1.88 -10.79 -18.14
N ARG A 183 -0.80 -11.29 -18.75
CA ARG A 183 0.34 -10.53 -19.31
C ARG A 183 0.15 -10.12 -20.76
N THR A 184 -0.38 -11.03 -21.58
CA THR A 184 -0.67 -10.78 -22.99
C THR A 184 -1.96 -11.48 -23.39
N ALA A 185 -2.72 -10.87 -24.29
CA ALA A 185 -3.85 -11.50 -24.92
C ALA A 185 -3.77 -11.36 -26.45
N GLU A 186 -4.23 -12.39 -27.14
CA GLU A 186 -4.40 -12.40 -28.59
C GLU A 186 -5.78 -12.94 -28.93
N VAL A 187 -6.27 -12.49 -30.08
CA VAL A 187 -7.63 -12.74 -30.52
C VAL A 187 -7.64 -13.36 -31.91
N GLN A 188 -8.46 -14.37 -32.11
CA GLN A 188 -8.67 -14.99 -33.41
C GLN A 188 -10.17 -15.02 -33.71
N PHE A 189 -10.55 -14.42 -34.84
CA PHE A 189 -11.88 -14.54 -35.39
C PHE A 189 -12.01 -15.90 -36.09
N THR A 190 -13.09 -16.64 -35.79
CA THR A 190 -13.31 -17.99 -36.33
C THR A 190 -13.32 -18.04 -37.87
N SER A 191 -13.69 -16.94 -38.53
CA SER A 191 -13.69 -16.81 -39.99
C SER A 191 -12.31 -16.56 -40.61
N LEU A 192 -11.38 -15.95 -39.87
CA LEU A 192 -10.08 -15.49 -40.38
C LEU A 192 -8.93 -16.43 -40.03
N GLY A 193 -9.03 -17.16 -38.91
CA GLY A 193 -8.03 -18.14 -38.50
C GLY A 193 -6.64 -17.57 -38.19
N THR A 194 -6.50 -16.25 -38.08
CA THR A 194 -5.23 -15.57 -37.75
C THR A 194 -5.32 -14.95 -36.35
N TRP A 195 -4.26 -15.09 -35.56
CA TRP A 195 -4.14 -14.46 -34.24
C TRP A 195 -3.68 -13.01 -34.38
N HIS A 196 -4.32 -12.12 -33.65
CA HIS A 196 -3.99 -10.71 -33.59
C HIS A 196 -3.70 -10.30 -32.14
N PRO A 197 -2.59 -9.59 -31.87
CA PRO A 197 -2.29 -9.13 -30.52
C PRO A 197 -3.31 -8.09 -30.07
N MET A 198 -3.77 -8.23 -28.83
CA MET A 198 -4.53 -7.20 -28.14
C MET A 198 -3.57 -6.29 -27.38
N GLU A 199 -3.89 -5.01 -27.30
CA GLU A 199 -3.14 -4.06 -26.49
C GLU A 199 -3.90 -3.80 -25.19
N ARG A 200 -3.16 -3.55 -24.12
CA ARG A 200 -3.73 -3.18 -22.83
C ARG A 200 -4.21 -1.72 -22.88
N SER A 201 -5.36 -1.44 -22.27
CA SER A 201 -5.95 -0.11 -22.22
C SER A 201 -6.64 0.08 -20.87
N GLY A 202 -5.91 0.64 -19.91
CA GLY A 202 -6.32 0.56 -18.49
C GLY A 202 -6.38 -0.90 -18.05
N GLY A 203 -7.38 -1.27 -17.25
CA GLY A 203 -7.56 -2.66 -16.83
C GLY A 203 -8.21 -3.61 -17.85
N ALA A 204 -8.50 -3.12 -19.06
CA ALA A 204 -9.08 -3.92 -20.14
C ALA A 204 -8.08 -4.12 -21.29
N TRP A 205 -8.54 -4.86 -22.30
CA TRP A 205 -7.80 -5.20 -23.51
C TRP A 205 -8.56 -4.71 -24.73
N HIS A 206 -7.87 -4.17 -25.72
CA HIS A 206 -8.48 -3.78 -26.98
C HIS A 206 -7.77 -4.32 -28.21
N LEU A 207 -8.48 -4.33 -29.32
CA LEU A 207 -7.98 -4.59 -30.65
C LEU A 207 -8.30 -3.35 -31.49
N LEU A 208 -7.29 -2.68 -32.06
CA LEU A 208 -7.44 -1.49 -32.91
C LEU A 208 -7.19 -1.85 -34.38
N ASP A 209 -8.05 -1.36 -35.29
CA ASP A 209 -7.81 -1.37 -36.74
C ASP A 209 -7.51 -2.75 -37.38
N HIS A 210 -8.14 -3.81 -36.87
CA HIS A 210 -8.04 -5.17 -37.43
C HIS A 210 -9.18 -5.50 -38.42
N PRO A 211 -9.06 -6.59 -39.22
CA PRO A 211 -10.08 -6.91 -40.21
C PRO A 211 -11.46 -7.04 -39.57
N SER A 212 -12.45 -6.39 -40.16
CA SER A 212 -13.84 -6.42 -39.71
C SER A 212 -14.32 -7.85 -39.51
N PRO A 213 -14.67 -8.27 -38.27
CA PRO A 213 -15.35 -9.53 -38.08
C PRO A 213 -16.68 -9.51 -38.83
N ALA A 214 -17.07 -10.65 -39.39
CA ALA A 214 -18.46 -10.81 -39.80
C ALA A 214 -19.33 -10.72 -38.54
N ALA A 215 -20.55 -10.19 -38.65
CA ALA A 215 -21.45 -10.01 -37.51
C ALA A 215 -21.80 -11.32 -36.75
N GLN A 216 -21.44 -12.47 -37.30
CA GLN A 216 -21.72 -13.80 -36.74
C GLN A 216 -20.43 -14.53 -36.31
N ASP A 217 -19.28 -13.85 -36.39
CA ASP A 217 -18.03 -14.42 -35.94
C ASP A 217 -18.00 -14.53 -34.43
N ALA A 218 -17.53 -15.68 -33.98
CA ALA A 218 -17.11 -15.86 -32.62
C ALA A 218 -15.60 -15.63 -32.52
N ILE A 219 -15.17 -15.37 -31.31
CA ILE A 219 -13.78 -15.06 -30.99
C ILE A 219 -13.20 -16.16 -30.12
N LEU A 220 -11.98 -16.58 -30.46
CA LEU A 220 -11.11 -17.34 -29.58
C LEU A 220 -10.03 -16.43 -29.02
N PHE A 221 -9.60 -16.74 -27.80
CA PHE A 221 -8.55 -16.01 -27.11
C PHE A 221 -7.35 -16.93 -26.87
N ARG A 222 -6.16 -16.39 -27.04
CA ARG A 222 -4.91 -16.97 -26.56
C ARG A 222 -4.37 -16.02 -25.51
N ILE A 223 -4.28 -16.49 -24.28
CA ILE A 223 -4.04 -15.65 -23.10
C ILE A 223 -2.79 -16.19 -22.41
N THR A 224 -1.83 -15.31 -22.13
CA THR A 224 -0.60 -15.65 -21.40
C THR A 224 -0.63 -14.99 -20.04
N SER A 225 -0.36 -15.75 -18.97
CA SER A 225 -0.29 -15.23 -17.60
C SER A 225 1.00 -14.45 -17.35
N ALA A 226 1.04 -13.67 -16.27
CA ALA A 226 2.22 -13.00 -15.74
C ALA A 226 3.38 -13.96 -15.42
N ARG A 227 3.10 -15.26 -15.29
CA ARG A 227 4.11 -16.32 -15.08
C ARG A 227 4.51 -17.04 -16.38
N GLY A 228 3.98 -16.61 -17.52
CA GLY A 228 4.34 -17.13 -18.85
C GLY A 228 3.56 -18.36 -19.31
N GLU A 229 2.56 -18.83 -18.56
CA GLU A 229 1.67 -19.90 -19.01
C GLU A 229 0.71 -19.36 -20.08
N THR A 230 0.62 -20.04 -21.23
CA THR A 230 -0.33 -19.69 -22.30
C THR A 230 -1.45 -20.72 -22.40
N VAL A 231 -2.69 -20.26 -22.35
CA VAL A 231 -3.91 -21.05 -22.59
C VAL A 231 -4.66 -20.53 -23.81
N ILE A 232 -5.41 -21.40 -24.48
CA ILE A 232 -6.29 -21.04 -25.61
C ILE A 232 -7.71 -21.38 -25.21
N SER A 233 -8.63 -20.43 -25.32
CA SER A 233 -10.05 -20.65 -25.02
C SER A 233 -10.60 -21.84 -25.80
N GLU A 234 -11.28 -22.75 -25.13
CA GLU A 234 -11.99 -23.88 -25.74
C GLU A 234 -13.36 -23.48 -26.27
N ASN A 235 -13.98 -22.48 -25.64
CA ASN A 235 -15.30 -21.98 -25.97
C ASN A 235 -15.20 -20.68 -26.79
N PRO A 236 -15.77 -20.63 -28.01
CA PRO A 236 -15.87 -19.40 -28.78
C PRO A 236 -16.79 -18.38 -28.11
N VAL A 237 -16.34 -17.12 -28.02
CA VAL A 237 -17.08 -16.01 -27.41
C VAL A 237 -17.82 -15.20 -28.48
N PRO A 238 -19.15 -15.03 -28.40
CA PRO A 238 -19.90 -14.21 -29.35
C PRO A 238 -19.69 -12.71 -29.08
N LEU A 239 -19.59 -11.92 -30.16
CA LEU A 239 -19.47 -10.45 -30.07
C LEU A 239 -20.80 -9.73 -29.78
N MET A 240 -21.93 -10.34 -30.13
CA MET A 240 -23.24 -9.68 -30.26
C MET A 240 -23.99 -9.38 -28.94
N ASP A 241 -23.33 -9.50 -27.79
CA ASP A 241 -23.94 -9.29 -26.48
C ASP A 241 -22.98 -8.55 -25.50
N PRO A 242 -22.67 -7.26 -25.75
CA PRO A 242 -21.83 -6.47 -24.84
C PRO A 242 -22.35 -6.47 -23.41
N GLY A 243 -21.44 -6.50 -22.45
CA GLY A 243 -21.72 -6.53 -21.01
C GLY A 243 -22.03 -7.92 -20.44
N LYS A 244 -22.15 -8.97 -21.27
CA LYS A 244 -22.26 -10.35 -20.78
C LYS A 244 -20.88 -10.96 -20.53
N PHE A 245 -20.86 -11.93 -19.62
CA PHE A 245 -19.71 -12.75 -19.30
C PHE A 245 -19.78 -14.08 -20.03
N PHE A 246 -18.69 -14.49 -20.65
CA PHE A 246 -18.59 -15.73 -21.41
C PHE A 246 -17.47 -16.60 -20.84
N ASP A 247 -17.79 -17.86 -20.57
CA ASP A 247 -16.83 -18.87 -20.13
C ASP A 247 -15.90 -19.27 -21.27
N THR A 248 -14.58 -19.10 -21.08
CA THR A 248 -13.57 -19.45 -22.07
C THR A 248 -13.24 -20.95 -22.12
N GLY A 249 -13.64 -21.73 -21.12
CA GLY A 249 -13.34 -23.15 -21.00
C GLY A 249 -11.96 -23.46 -20.41
N VAL A 250 -11.16 -22.44 -20.06
CA VAL A 250 -9.77 -22.62 -19.60
C VAL A 250 -9.45 -21.83 -18.34
N GLN A 251 -8.44 -22.27 -17.61
CA GLN A 251 -7.88 -21.61 -16.43
C GLN A 251 -6.36 -21.78 -16.43
N PHE A 252 -5.64 -20.81 -15.86
CA PHE A 252 -4.21 -20.95 -15.59
C PHE A 252 -3.97 -21.97 -14.47
N VAL A 253 -2.93 -22.77 -14.60
CA VAL A 253 -2.44 -23.63 -13.54
C VAL A 253 -1.42 -22.84 -12.71
N ASP A 254 -1.69 -22.71 -11.41
CA ASP A 254 -0.66 -22.24 -10.50
C ASP A 254 0.44 -23.30 -10.36
N THR A 255 1.50 -23.12 -11.16
CA THR A 255 2.70 -23.97 -11.15
C THR A 255 3.86 -23.31 -10.38
N GLY A 256 3.60 -22.18 -9.73
CA GLY A 256 4.58 -21.46 -8.94
C GLY A 256 4.96 -22.18 -7.66
N GLU A 257 6.18 -21.98 -7.19
CA GLU A 257 6.47 -22.23 -5.78
C GLU A 257 5.63 -21.25 -4.95
N ALA A 258 4.83 -21.79 -4.03
CA ALA A 258 4.14 -20.98 -3.04
C ALA A 258 5.18 -20.23 -2.21
N ALA A 259 4.90 -18.97 -1.88
CA ALA A 259 5.74 -18.20 -0.97
C ALA A 259 6.00 -19.03 0.29
N THR A 260 7.28 -19.28 0.59
CA THR A 260 7.67 -20.03 1.78
C THR A 260 7.86 -19.08 2.95
N GLY A 261 7.19 -19.33 4.07
CA GLY A 261 7.31 -18.51 5.28
C GLY A 261 5.99 -17.83 5.67
N GLU A 262 6.03 -17.15 6.81
CA GLU A 262 4.92 -16.36 7.34
C GLU A 262 5.16 -14.89 6.98
N CYS A 263 4.17 -14.23 6.39
CA CYS A 263 4.19 -12.79 6.15
C CYS A 263 3.23 -12.16 7.16
N LEU A 264 3.70 -12.03 8.40
CA LEU A 264 2.92 -11.52 9.52
C LEU A 264 3.33 -10.09 9.85
N PHE A 265 2.33 -9.25 10.09
CA PHE A 265 2.52 -7.88 10.51
C PHE A 265 2.74 -7.83 12.02
N TYR A 266 3.82 -7.15 12.39
CA TYR A 266 4.03 -6.66 13.74
C TYR A 266 4.15 -5.14 13.68
N PRO A 267 3.57 -4.39 14.63
CA PRO A 267 3.85 -2.98 14.79
C PRO A 267 5.37 -2.75 14.88
N PRO A 268 5.87 -1.59 14.45
CA PRO A 268 7.29 -1.28 14.53
C PRO A 268 7.77 -1.33 15.98
N ALA A 269 8.59 -2.35 16.27
CA ALA A 269 9.20 -2.58 17.56
C ALA A 269 10.13 -1.43 17.97
N ASP A 270 10.91 -0.93 17.01
CA ASP A 270 11.65 0.32 17.17
C ASP A 270 10.67 1.49 17.27
N VAL A 271 10.68 2.16 18.41
CA VAL A 271 9.95 3.42 18.60
C VAL A 271 10.84 4.56 18.12
N TYR A 272 12.06 4.61 18.67
CA TYR A 272 13.11 5.52 18.25
C TYR A 272 14.49 4.90 18.47
N HIS A 273 15.24 4.68 17.39
CA HIS A 273 16.63 4.22 17.41
C HIS A 273 17.35 4.84 16.21
N ASP A 274 18.07 5.93 16.45
CA ASP A 274 18.63 6.86 15.44
C ASP A 274 17.61 7.50 14.47
N SER A 275 16.39 6.97 14.41
CA SER A 275 15.28 7.42 13.59
C SER A 275 13.95 6.87 14.15
N TRP A 276 12.84 7.48 13.76
CA TRP A 276 11.49 7.03 14.11
C TRP A 276 11.14 5.73 13.40
N GLY A 277 10.75 4.69 14.15
CA GLY A 277 10.33 3.43 13.55
C GLY A 277 8.92 3.47 12.96
N GLY A 278 8.69 2.59 11.99
CA GLY A 278 7.48 2.54 11.16
C GLY A 278 7.75 2.94 9.73
N ILE A 279 6.69 3.27 9.01
CA ILE A 279 6.70 3.49 7.56
C ILE A 279 6.36 4.95 7.25
N ASP A 280 6.54 5.37 6.00
CA ASP A 280 6.19 6.74 5.61
C ASP A 280 4.72 7.06 5.95
N GLN A 281 4.53 8.18 6.67
CA GLN A 281 3.26 8.65 7.23
C GLN A 281 2.60 7.76 8.31
N VAL A 282 3.08 6.53 8.54
CA VAL A 282 2.60 5.63 9.60
C VAL A 282 3.79 5.18 10.46
N LYS A 283 4.28 6.11 11.28
CA LYS A 283 5.43 5.93 12.17
C LYS A 283 5.14 6.47 13.57
N TRP A 284 5.96 6.08 14.53
CA TRP A 284 5.95 6.67 15.86
C TRP A 284 6.19 8.18 15.80
N GLN A 285 5.47 8.95 16.62
CA GLN A 285 5.56 10.41 16.63
C GLN A 285 5.43 10.98 18.05
N PRO A 286 6.14 12.08 18.36
CA PRO A 286 5.96 12.78 19.62
C PRO A 286 4.72 13.68 19.56
N ASN A 287 3.99 13.75 20.66
CA ASN A 287 2.86 14.64 20.89
C ASN A 287 3.01 15.30 22.28
N PRO A 288 3.84 16.35 22.40
CA PRO A 288 4.07 17.05 23.66
C PRO A 288 2.87 17.92 24.07
N TRP A 289 2.74 18.18 25.36
CA TRP A 289 1.79 19.17 25.91
C TRP A 289 2.45 20.05 26.98
N GLY A 290 1.77 21.16 27.31
CA GLY A 290 2.39 22.25 28.05
C GLY A 290 3.46 22.92 27.18
N ASP A 291 4.57 23.31 27.80
CA ASP A 291 5.70 23.94 27.10
C ASP A 291 6.77 22.94 26.63
N ALA A 292 6.54 21.63 26.81
CA ALA A 292 7.48 20.59 26.44
C ALA A 292 7.79 20.61 24.94
N THR A 293 9.06 20.43 24.59
CA THR A 293 9.52 20.26 23.21
C THR A 293 10.31 18.98 23.05
N VAL A 294 10.16 18.34 21.89
CA VAL A 294 10.88 17.11 21.50
C VAL A 294 11.56 17.36 20.17
N SER A 295 12.84 17.08 20.09
CA SER A 295 13.63 17.21 18.87
C SER A 295 14.73 16.16 18.81
N GLU A 296 15.16 15.79 17.61
CA GLU A 296 16.32 14.93 17.41
C GLU A 296 17.63 15.70 17.68
N THR A 297 18.62 15.06 18.29
CA THR A 297 19.96 15.61 18.55
C THR A 297 21.00 14.51 18.36
N SER A 298 22.20 14.88 17.88
CA SER A 298 23.36 13.99 17.80
C SER A 298 24.36 14.19 18.95
N SER A 299 23.99 14.99 19.94
CA SER A 299 24.84 15.34 21.09
C SER A 299 24.40 14.61 22.35
N ASP A 300 25.38 14.04 23.06
CA ASP A 300 25.19 13.35 24.34
C ASP A 300 24.16 12.21 24.29
N CYS A 301 24.18 11.41 23.21
CA CYS A 301 23.36 10.21 23.05
C CYS A 301 23.99 8.98 23.73
N TYR A 302 23.20 7.94 23.97
CA TYR A 302 23.63 6.70 24.62
C TYR A 302 24.52 5.88 23.66
N ASP A 303 25.51 5.18 24.20
CA ASP A 303 26.43 4.26 23.50
C ASP A 303 26.95 4.67 22.11
N GLY A 304 27.03 5.98 21.83
CA GLY A 304 27.46 6.48 20.53
C GLY A 304 26.41 6.41 19.41
N SER A 305 25.12 6.26 19.74
CA SER A 305 24.00 6.46 18.82
C SER A 305 24.20 7.73 18.00
N ALA A 306 23.85 7.65 16.71
CA ALA A 306 23.95 8.78 15.79
C ALA A 306 22.95 9.89 16.14
N SER A 307 21.79 9.52 16.70
CA SER A 307 20.75 10.44 17.13
C SER A 307 19.93 9.90 18.31
N CYS A 308 19.48 10.82 19.16
CA CYS A 308 18.60 10.57 20.30
C CYS A 308 17.56 11.69 20.42
N LEU A 309 16.54 11.50 21.26
CA LEU A 309 15.50 12.50 21.48
C LEU A 309 15.88 13.46 22.61
N ALA A 310 16.04 14.74 22.28
CA ALA A 310 16.16 15.82 23.24
C ALA A 310 14.78 16.31 23.67
N VAL A 311 14.48 16.19 24.96
CA VAL A 311 13.27 16.74 25.58
C VAL A 311 13.64 17.97 26.41
N ARG A 312 13.01 19.11 26.12
CA ARG A 312 13.30 20.41 26.74
C ARG A 312 12.01 21.08 27.21
N ASN A 313 12.14 22.04 28.13
CA ASN A 313 11.05 22.88 28.62
C ASN A 313 9.84 22.08 29.17
N MET A 314 10.04 20.82 29.60
CA MET A 314 8.99 20.02 30.22
C MET A 314 8.82 20.48 31.67
N GLU A 315 7.96 21.46 31.87
CA GLU A 315 7.63 22.00 33.18
C GLU A 315 7.00 20.95 34.11
N GLN A 316 6.88 21.29 35.40
CA GLN A 316 6.14 20.44 36.34
C GLN A 316 4.69 20.29 35.84
N TRP A 317 4.22 19.05 35.74
CA TRP A 317 2.92 18.64 35.17
C TRP A 317 2.81 18.71 33.64
N GLY A 318 3.88 19.15 32.96
CA GLY A 318 4.06 18.98 31.53
C GLY A 318 4.40 17.53 31.16
N GLY A 319 4.39 17.22 29.86
CA GLY A 319 4.71 15.88 29.41
C GLY A 319 4.61 15.69 27.90
N MET A 320 4.68 14.45 27.47
CA MET A 320 4.51 14.06 26.07
C MET A 320 3.97 12.63 25.94
N HIS A 321 3.29 12.38 24.84
CA HIS A 321 3.09 11.04 24.33
C HIS A 321 4.09 10.78 23.22
N ILE A 322 4.64 9.57 23.14
CA ILE A 322 5.18 9.03 21.90
C ILE A 322 4.15 8.02 21.42
N TYR A 323 3.45 8.32 20.33
CA TYR A 323 2.30 7.55 19.88
C TYR A 323 2.54 6.92 18.52
N TYR A 324 2.00 5.73 18.35
CA TYR A 324 1.80 5.06 17.08
C TYR A 324 0.32 5.15 16.73
N ARG A 325 0.00 5.33 15.45
CA ARG A 325 -1.39 5.53 15.04
C ARG A 325 -2.24 4.28 15.26
N GLN A 326 -1.67 3.11 15.00
CA GLN A 326 -2.38 1.84 15.14
C GLN A 326 -2.29 1.32 16.56
N GLU A 327 -3.45 1.02 17.12
CA GLU A 327 -3.54 0.33 18.39
C GLU A 327 -3.09 -1.13 18.27
N PHE A 328 -2.46 -1.66 19.31
CA PHE A 328 -2.02 -3.05 19.38
C PHE A 328 -2.23 -3.66 20.77
N PRO A 329 -2.53 -4.97 20.87
CA PRO A 329 -2.66 -5.63 22.16
C PRO A 329 -1.36 -5.50 22.97
N PRO A 330 -1.42 -5.29 24.29
CA PRO A 330 -0.20 -5.23 25.11
C PRO A 330 0.63 -6.51 25.01
N SER A 331 0.02 -7.67 24.77
CA SER A 331 0.71 -8.95 24.59
C SER A 331 1.51 -9.08 23.28
N THR A 332 1.49 -8.06 22.40
CA THR A 332 2.25 -8.06 21.13
C THR A 332 3.76 -8.08 21.38
N PHE A 333 4.20 -7.48 22.49
CA PHE A 333 5.60 -7.34 22.87
C PHE A 333 5.83 -7.82 24.30
N THR A 334 7.03 -8.32 24.58
CA THR A 334 7.38 -8.83 25.92
C THR A 334 7.92 -7.76 26.86
N ALA A 335 8.53 -6.71 26.32
CA ALA A 335 9.05 -5.60 27.10
C ALA A 335 9.11 -4.33 26.25
N LEU A 336 9.03 -3.17 26.90
CA LEU A 336 9.49 -1.88 26.36
C LEU A 336 10.76 -1.51 27.11
N SER A 337 11.82 -1.17 26.41
CA SER A 337 13.08 -0.68 26.99
C SER A 337 13.48 0.66 26.39
N PHE A 338 14.10 1.52 27.19
CA PHE A 338 14.72 2.76 26.72
C PHE A 338 15.79 3.26 27.70
N TRP A 339 16.70 4.09 27.21
CA TRP A 339 17.66 4.81 28.03
C TRP A 339 17.20 6.24 28.26
N ILE A 340 17.44 6.74 29.48
CA ILE A 340 17.15 8.12 29.86
C ILE A 340 18.28 8.73 30.67
N ARG A 341 18.53 10.04 30.45
CA ARG A 341 19.51 10.83 31.19
C ARG A 341 19.13 12.31 31.23
N ALA A 342 19.26 12.96 32.38
CA ALA A 342 19.18 14.41 32.49
C ALA A 342 20.41 15.07 31.85
N VAL A 343 20.19 16.09 31.03
CA VAL A 343 21.27 16.91 30.46
C VAL A 343 21.83 17.85 31.53
N SER A 344 20.97 18.33 32.42
CA SER A 344 21.35 19.09 33.61
C SER A 344 20.26 19.00 34.66
N GLY A 345 20.63 19.14 35.93
CA GLY A 345 19.69 18.97 37.05
C GLY A 345 19.43 17.50 37.36
N SER A 346 18.27 17.23 37.92
CA SER A 346 17.75 15.88 38.22
C SER A 346 16.30 16.00 38.64
N GLY A 347 15.51 14.95 38.44
CA GLY A 347 14.11 14.92 38.89
C GLY A 347 13.50 13.54 38.78
N THR A 348 12.18 13.50 38.90
CA THR A 348 11.37 12.30 38.73
C THR A 348 10.44 12.49 37.54
N LEU A 349 10.42 11.52 36.64
CA LEU A 349 9.40 11.40 35.61
C LEU A 349 8.47 10.23 35.95
N THR A 350 7.18 10.42 35.71
CA THR A 350 6.21 9.34 35.68
C THR A 350 6.09 8.85 34.24
N VAL A 351 6.29 7.55 34.02
CA VAL A 351 6.20 6.91 32.71
C VAL A 351 5.16 5.80 32.73
N ALA A 352 4.36 5.69 31.69
CA ALA A 352 3.41 4.61 31.50
C ALA A 352 3.23 4.31 30.03
N LEU A 353 2.95 3.05 29.69
CA LEU A 353 2.28 2.73 28.43
C LEU A 353 0.86 3.34 28.45
N SER A 354 0.29 3.62 27.29
CA SER A 354 -0.97 4.34 27.18
C SER A 354 -1.76 4.02 25.93
N ARG A 355 -3.06 4.32 26.00
CA ARG A 355 -4.02 4.31 24.89
C ARG A 355 -4.68 5.68 24.81
N ASP A 356 -4.41 6.43 23.75
CA ASP A 356 -4.98 7.78 23.54
C ASP A 356 -4.85 8.71 24.78
N GLY A 357 -3.72 8.58 25.48
CA GLY A 357 -3.41 9.33 26.70
C GLY A 357 -3.99 8.77 28.00
N GLU A 358 -4.88 7.77 27.94
CA GLU A 358 -5.24 6.97 29.11
C GLU A 358 -4.07 6.04 29.48
N ARG A 359 -3.67 6.05 30.75
CA ARG A 359 -2.40 5.45 31.20
C ARG A 359 -2.64 4.09 31.83
N CYS A 360 -1.74 3.16 31.51
CA CYS A 360 -1.57 1.90 32.22
C CYS A 360 -0.97 2.15 33.62
N THR A 361 -0.37 1.12 34.22
CA THR A 361 0.38 1.26 35.47
C THR A 361 1.49 2.30 35.31
N GLU A 362 1.48 3.32 36.18
CA GLU A 362 2.46 4.41 36.19
C GLU A 362 3.71 4.03 37.00
N HIS A 363 4.88 4.37 36.45
CA HIS A 363 6.19 4.13 37.05
C HIS A 363 6.93 5.43 37.26
N ASP A 364 7.28 5.74 38.51
CA ASP A 364 8.11 6.90 38.85
C ASP A 364 9.59 6.54 38.75
N ILE A 365 10.30 7.22 37.84
CA ILE A 365 11.70 6.98 37.53
C ILE A 365 12.51 8.19 37.94
N ALA A 366 13.54 7.98 38.76
CA ALA A 366 14.52 9.00 39.07
C ALA A 366 15.45 9.19 37.86
N VAL A 367 15.64 10.44 37.45
CA VAL A 367 16.47 10.82 36.31
C VAL A 367 17.53 11.79 36.78
N ASP A 368 18.79 11.42 36.59
CA ASP A 368 19.96 12.24 36.90
C ASP A 368 20.93 12.30 35.72
N ASN A 369 22.16 12.77 35.94
CA ASN A 369 23.13 12.98 34.88
C ASN A 369 23.83 11.69 34.41
N GLU A 370 23.43 10.51 34.87
CA GLU A 370 23.88 9.21 34.38
C GLU A 370 22.80 8.55 33.50
N TRP A 371 23.23 7.80 32.48
CA TRP A 371 22.32 7.02 31.65
C TRP A 371 21.75 5.85 32.46
N THR A 372 20.43 5.82 32.55
CA THR A 372 19.69 4.76 33.25
C THR A 372 18.78 4.06 32.25
N GLN A 373 18.81 2.73 32.25
CA GLN A 373 17.88 1.93 31.47
C GLN A 373 16.57 1.77 32.25
N VAL A 374 15.46 1.94 31.55
CA VAL A 374 14.11 1.70 32.05
C VAL A 374 13.53 0.55 31.23
N SER A 375 12.82 -0.35 31.91
CA SER A 375 12.09 -1.44 31.27
C SER A 375 10.69 -1.57 31.87
N LEU A 376 9.69 -1.67 31.00
CA LEU A 376 8.27 -1.87 31.33
C LEU A 376 7.80 -3.19 30.71
N ASP A 377 6.84 -3.87 31.36
CA ASP A 377 6.25 -5.11 30.86
C ASP A 377 4.83 -4.81 30.36
N PRO A 378 4.61 -4.74 29.03
CA PRO A 378 3.30 -4.39 28.48
C PRO A 378 2.16 -5.27 28.97
N ALA A 379 2.36 -6.58 29.09
CA ALA A 379 1.32 -7.52 29.48
C ALA A 379 0.93 -7.35 30.96
N VAL A 380 1.90 -7.05 31.83
CA VAL A 380 1.67 -6.82 33.26
C VAL A 380 1.15 -5.41 33.51
N ASP A 381 1.82 -4.40 32.97
CA ASP A 381 1.54 -3.00 33.26
C ASP A 381 0.19 -2.55 32.69
N CYS A 382 -0.23 -3.16 31.57
CA CYS A 382 -1.48 -2.87 30.88
C CYS A 382 -2.51 -4.00 30.92
N ALA A 383 -2.49 -4.88 31.92
CA ALA A 383 -3.40 -6.05 32.01
C ALA A 383 -4.92 -5.73 31.95
N GLY A 384 -5.31 -4.46 32.12
CA GLY A 384 -6.70 -3.98 31.99
C GLY A 384 -7.04 -3.29 30.66
N PHE A 385 -6.06 -3.11 29.77
CA PHE A 385 -6.24 -2.44 28.48
C PHE A 385 -6.30 -3.47 27.36
N PRO A 386 -7.33 -3.43 26.49
CA PRO A 386 -7.37 -4.32 25.34
C PRO A 386 -6.31 -3.97 24.30
N PHE A 387 -5.94 -2.68 24.21
CA PHE A 387 -4.96 -2.16 23.29
C PHE A 387 -4.20 -0.98 23.90
N ILE A 388 -2.99 -0.77 23.39
CA ILE A 388 -2.14 0.40 23.63
C ILE A 388 -1.65 0.95 22.29
N ASN A 389 -1.26 2.22 22.28
CA ASN A 389 -0.71 2.87 21.09
C ASN A 389 0.32 3.94 21.43
N GLY A 390 0.75 4.05 22.69
CA GLY A 390 1.67 5.11 23.07
C GLY A 390 2.42 4.87 24.36
N ILE A 391 3.44 5.70 24.56
CA ILE A 391 4.23 5.82 25.78
C ILE A 391 4.03 7.24 26.28
N THR A 392 3.60 7.38 27.53
CA THR A 392 3.37 8.67 28.18
C THR A 392 4.49 8.98 29.16
N PHE A 393 5.08 10.16 29.02
CA PHE A 393 6.05 10.72 29.95
C PHE A 393 5.44 11.96 30.60
N SER A 394 5.54 12.09 31.92
CA SER A 394 5.05 13.26 32.67
C SER A 394 6.06 13.68 33.72
N ASN A 395 6.33 14.99 33.80
CA ASN A 395 7.25 15.51 34.80
C ASN A 395 6.49 15.85 36.10
N THR A 396 6.89 15.27 37.22
CA THR A 396 6.33 15.59 38.56
C THR A 396 7.25 16.50 39.38
N SER A 397 8.44 16.80 38.84
CA SER A 397 9.49 17.62 39.45
C SER A 397 9.55 19.03 38.83
N PRO A 398 10.32 19.97 39.42
CA PRO A 398 10.69 21.19 38.70
C PRO A 398 11.26 20.87 37.32
N GLU A 399 11.17 21.81 36.37
CA GLU A 399 11.67 21.62 35.01
C GLU A 399 13.14 21.19 34.98
N PHE A 400 13.45 20.17 34.18
CA PHE A 400 14.82 19.79 33.83
C PHE A 400 14.87 19.19 32.42
N PRO A 401 15.92 19.48 31.62
CA PRO A 401 16.09 18.90 30.29
C PRO A 401 16.67 17.47 30.39
N PHE A 402 16.18 16.56 29.54
CA PHE A 402 16.65 15.18 29.47
C PHE A 402 16.71 14.65 28.04
N ASN A 403 17.47 13.59 27.81
CA ASN A 403 17.52 12.86 26.56
C ASN A 403 16.92 11.46 26.73
N LEU A 404 16.28 10.95 25.68
CA LEU A 404 15.83 9.55 25.56
C LEU A 404 16.54 8.90 24.37
N ASP A 405 16.88 7.63 24.50
CA ASP A 405 17.56 6.87 23.45
C ASP A 405 17.15 5.39 23.45
N GLU A 406 17.39 4.71 22.33
CA GLU A 406 17.09 3.29 22.08
C GLU A 406 15.71 2.85 22.62
N ILE A 407 14.65 3.59 22.24
CA ILE A 407 13.28 3.25 22.65
C ILE A 407 12.80 2.10 21.77
N HIS A 408 12.66 0.91 22.35
CA HIS A 408 12.37 -0.32 21.61
C HIS A 408 11.47 -1.28 22.38
N PHE A 409 10.57 -1.97 21.67
CA PHE A 409 9.79 -3.09 22.17
C PHE A 409 10.42 -4.43 21.78
N ASP A 410 10.61 -5.34 22.73
CA ASP A 410 11.09 -6.69 22.45
C ASP A 410 9.97 -7.58 21.88
N LEU A 411 10.27 -8.29 20.79
CA LEU A 411 9.36 -9.30 20.21
C LEU A 411 9.32 -10.59 21.05
N PRO A 412 8.20 -11.35 21.02
CA PRO A 412 8.00 -12.58 21.80
C PRO A 412 9.00 -13.73 21.59
#